data_AF-A0A2D2Q550-F1
#
_entry.id   AF-A0A2D2Q550-F1
#
_cell.length_a   1.000
_cell.length_b   1.000
_cell.length_c   1.000
_cell.angle_alpha   90.00
_cell.angle_beta   90.00
_cell.angle_gamma   90.00
#
_symmetry.space_group_name_H-M   'P 1'
#
loop_
_entity.id
_entity.type
_entity.pdbx_description
1 polymer ?
#
loop_
_entity_poly.entity_id
_entity_poly.type
_entity_poly.pdbx_seq_one_letter_code
_entity_poly.pdbx_strand_id
1 'polypeptide(L)'
;MVPLTQGNSWVIGRGKDCTIVLADRWSSRRHAMVQRLDTEDYYLIDLGSRNGCVLNGQTIQVPTLLKTGDRFIIGKTTLEFRTDEAVSTMPPETPTALQPLVLIIQPPGIQVQIWQELLRSQGLQVVVESGKINSRRIISDFISVMHRNPDILMLDSQLETPDISKLLEWVKATYPKLRSFIIDRYDNHISPMQRQWATQYGAIDWLPALPDDNLTMYGAEVAAQLKRVLKALGRSNLEQEKLAVSLLNLQLATNDDLPSQLLSEYINQPPSLPQ
;
A
#
# COMPACT_ATOMS: atom_id res chain seq x y z
N MET A 1 1.49 21.04 -24.55
CA MET A 1 1.59 20.90 -23.08
C MET A 1 0.70 21.97 -22.47
N VAL A 2 -0.11 21.63 -21.48
CA VAL A 2 -0.99 22.60 -20.79
C VAL A 2 -0.49 22.74 -19.35
N PRO A 3 -0.01 23.92 -18.93
CA PRO A 3 0.47 24.11 -17.56
C PRO A 3 -0.71 24.16 -16.57
N LEU A 4 -0.59 23.44 -15.47
CA LEU A 4 -1.59 23.38 -14.39
C LEU A 4 -1.23 24.39 -13.27
N THR A 5 -1.10 25.67 -13.64
CA THR A 5 -0.55 26.71 -12.74
C THR A 5 -1.59 27.62 -12.11
N GLN A 6 -2.86 27.59 -12.57
CA GLN A 6 -3.92 28.45 -12.08
C GLN A 6 -5.06 27.63 -11.49
N GLY A 7 -5.14 27.62 -10.15
CA GLY A 7 -6.17 26.91 -9.38
C GLY A 7 -5.73 25.52 -8.90
N ASN A 8 -6.68 24.76 -8.37
CA ASN A 8 -6.49 23.41 -7.86
C ASN A 8 -7.35 22.37 -8.58
N SER A 9 -8.05 22.77 -9.66
CA SER A 9 -8.92 21.87 -10.44
C SER A 9 -8.92 22.29 -11.90
N TRP A 10 -8.70 21.33 -12.79
CA TRP A 10 -8.67 21.52 -14.24
C TRP A 10 -9.56 20.48 -14.91
N VAL A 11 -10.63 20.94 -15.54
CA VAL A 11 -11.61 20.06 -16.20
C VAL A 11 -11.14 19.74 -17.61
N ILE A 12 -11.23 18.47 -17.98
CA ILE A 12 -10.87 17.93 -19.29
C ILE A 12 -12.14 17.46 -20.01
N GLY A 13 -12.34 17.88 -21.25
CA GLY A 13 -13.49 17.45 -22.06
C GLY A 13 -13.61 18.23 -23.37
N ARG A 14 -14.62 17.91 -24.20
CA ARG A 14 -14.87 18.63 -25.46
C ARG A 14 -15.67 19.93 -25.29
N GLY A 15 -16.12 20.23 -24.07
CA GLY A 15 -16.82 21.47 -23.76
C GLY A 15 -15.88 22.66 -23.88
N LYS A 16 -16.36 23.79 -24.40
CA LYS A 16 -15.55 25.02 -24.52
C LYS A 16 -15.27 25.66 -23.16
N ASP A 17 -16.01 25.25 -22.13
CA ASP A 17 -15.91 25.63 -20.73
C ASP A 17 -14.84 24.81 -19.96
N CYS A 18 -14.23 23.79 -20.58
CA CYS A 18 -13.18 23.01 -19.95
C CYS A 18 -11.85 23.75 -19.96
N THR A 19 -11.05 23.54 -18.91
CA THR A 19 -9.67 24.03 -18.87
C THR A 19 -8.81 23.39 -19.96
N ILE A 20 -8.97 22.09 -20.17
CA ILE A 20 -8.30 21.34 -21.23
C ILE A 20 -9.36 20.87 -22.21
N VAL A 21 -9.45 21.58 -23.34
CA VAL A 21 -10.43 21.28 -24.39
C VAL A 21 -9.89 20.22 -25.33
N LEU A 22 -10.58 19.09 -25.44
CA LEU A 22 -10.25 18.00 -26.36
C LEU A 22 -11.10 18.08 -27.62
N ALA A 23 -10.47 18.04 -28.80
CA ALA A 23 -11.15 17.92 -30.08
C ALA A 23 -11.56 16.46 -30.39
N ASP A 24 -12.23 15.82 -29.42
CA ASP A 24 -12.57 14.39 -29.47
C ASP A 24 -14.07 14.17 -29.24
N ARG A 25 -14.77 13.67 -30.28
CA ARG A 25 -16.20 13.37 -30.22
C ARG A 25 -16.56 12.26 -29.22
N TRP A 26 -15.59 11.42 -28.84
CA TRP A 26 -15.76 10.36 -27.85
C TRP A 26 -15.52 10.85 -26.42
N SER A 27 -15.12 12.12 -26.25
CA SER A 27 -15.08 12.74 -24.94
C SER A 27 -16.43 13.39 -24.57
N SER A 28 -16.82 13.33 -23.29
CA SER A 28 -17.94 14.10 -22.75
C SER A 28 -17.62 15.60 -22.73
N ARG A 29 -18.66 16.43 -22.65
CA ARG A 29 -18.50 17.89 -22.53
C ARG A 29 -17.60 18.25 -21.35
N ARG A 30 -17.86 17.65 -20.19
CA ARG A 30 -16.96 17.58 -19.04
C ARG A 30 -16.75 16.09 -18.79
N HIS A 31 -15.53 15.59 -19.03
CA HIS A 31 -15.26 14.16 -19.03
C HIS A 31 -14.53 13.74 -17.76
N ALA A 32 -13.41 14.40 -17.48
CA ALA A 32 -12.61 14.15 -16.31
C ALA A 32 -12.19 15.49 -15.68
N MET A 33 -11.64 15.44 -14.49
CA MET A 33 -10.86 16.54 -13.95
C MET A 33 -9.55 16.02 -13.38
N VAL A 34 -8.53 16.87 -13.46
CA VAL A 34 -7.34 16.76 -12.63
C VAL A 34 -7.54 17.71 -11.45
N GLN A 35 -7.43 17.19 -10.25
CA GLN A 35 -7.53 17.96 -9.01
C GLN A 35 -6.22 17.89 -8.26
N ARG A 36 -5.64 19.05 -7.95
CA ARG A 36 -4.48 19.17 -7.07
C ARG A 36 -4.98 19.33 -5.64
N LEU A 37 -4.46 18.53 -4.73
CA LEU A 37 -4.65 18.72 -3.29
C LEU A 37 -3.52 19.61 -2.74
N ASP A 38 -3.67 20.08 -1.51
CA ASP A 38 -2.69 20.97 -0.85
C ASP A 38 -1.31 20.31 -0.65
N THR A 39 -1.21 19.00 -0.88
CA THR A 39 -0.01 18.16 -0.77
C THR A 39 0.82 18.06 -2.05
N GLU A 40 0.54 18.88 -3.07
CA GLU A 40 1.09 18.76 -4.44
C GLU A 40 0.70 17.46 -5.19
N ASP A 41 -0.19 16.66 -4.61
CA ASP A 41 -0.72 15.46 -5.26
C ASP A 41 -1.79 15.82 -6.29
N TYR A 42 -1.73 15.19 -7.46
CA TYR A 42 -2.70 15.38 -8.54
C TYR A 42 -3.55 14.12 -8.68
N TYR A 43 -4.87 14.24 -8.66
CA TYR A 43 -5.80 13.13 -8.83
C TYR A 43 -6.57 13.27 -10.14
N LEU A 44 -6.71 12.17 -10.87
CA LEU A 44 -7.62 12.03 -12.01
C LEU A 44 -8.98 11.54 -11.52
N ILE A 45 -10.04 12.26 -11.87
CA ILE A 45 -11.41 11.96 -11.46
C ILE A 45 -12.30 11.92 -12.72
N ASP A 46 -13.00 10.81 -12.95
CA ASP A 46 -14.04 10.73 -13.99
C ASP A 46 -15.31 11.44 -13.51
N LEU A 47 -15.88 12.31 -14.35
CA LEU A 47 -17.04 13.15 -14.01
C LEU A 47 -18.38 12.54 -14.46
N GLY A 48 -18.48 11.21 -14.45
CA GLY A 48 -19.65 10.49 -14.98
C GLY A 48 -19.65 10.50 -16.51
N SER A 49 -18.48 10.30 -17.10
CA SER A 49 -18.33 10.32 -18.55
C SER A 49 -19.01 9.10 -19.20
N ARG A 50 -19.35 9.22 -20.49
CA ARG A 50 -20.04 8.14 -21.19
C ARG A 50 -19.15 6.92 -21.47
N ASN A 51 -17.85 7.14 -21.66
CA ASN A 51 -16.90 6.10 -22.08
C ASN A 51 -15.88 5.74 -21.00
N GLY A 52 -15.91 6.43 -19.85
CA GLY A 52 -14.95 6.27 -18.78
C GLY A 52 -13.56 6.85 -19.11
N CYS A 53 -12.74 6.94 -18.09
CA CYS A 53 -11.32 7.26 -18.20
C CYS A 53 -10.49 5.99 -18.01
N VAL A 54 -9.44 5.81 -18.82
CA VAL A 54 -8.51 4.68 -18.70
C VAL A 54 -7.14 5.21 -18.32
N LEU A 55 -6.63 4.87 -17.14
CA LEU A 55 -5.28 5.23 -16.66
C LEU A 55 -4.37 3.99 -16.75
N ASN A 56 -3.25 4.09 -17.47
CA ASN A 56 -2.27 3.02 -17.65
C ASN A 56 -2.88 1.66 -18.05
N GLY A 57 -3.94 1.70 -18.87
CA GLY A 57 -4.64 0.50 -19.36
C GLY A 57 -5.80 0.01 -18.47
N GLN A 58 -6.07 0.64 -17.32
CA GLN A 58 -7.16 0.31 -16.42
C GLN A 58 -8.22 1.41 -16.36
N THR A 59 -9.51 1.04 -16.43
CA THR A 59 -10.60 2.00 -16.27
C THR A 59 -10.70 2.45 -14.82
N ILE A 60 -10.67 3.76 -14.58
CA ILE A 60 -10.82 4.32 -13.23
C ILE A 60 -12.30 4.45 -12.86
N GLN A 61 -12.64 4.12 -11.61
CA GLN A 61 -14.01 4.27 -11.06
C GLN A 61 -14.06 5.20 -9.85
N VAL A 62 -12.90 5.54 -9.29
CA VAL A 62 -12.72 6.43 -8.15
C VAL A 62 -11.59 7.42 -8.45
N PRO A 63 -11.51 8.57 -7.74
CA PRO A 63 -10.35 9.45 -7.81
C PRO A 63 -9.04 8.68 -7.68
N THR A 64 -8.15 8.82 -8.65
CA THR A 64 -6.89 8.04 -8.73
C THR A 64 -5.69 8.98 -8.82
N LEU A 65 -4.69 8.79 -7.97
CA LEU A 65 -3.46 9.60 -7.94
C LEU A 65 -2.69 9.47 -9.27
N LEU A 66 -2.24 10.60 -9.81
CA LEU A 66 -1.40 10.72 -11.00
C LEU A 66 0.07 10.89 -10.59
N LYS A 67 0.94 10.15 -11.25
CA LYS A 67 2.39 10.25 -11.13
C LYS A 67 3.00 10.75 -12.44
N THR A 68 4.14 11.43 -12.36
CA THR A 68 4.85 11.89 -13.56
C THR A 68 5.17 10.70 -14.48
N GLY A 69 4.77 10.84 -15.74
CA GLY A 69 4.86 9.79 -16.76
C GLY A 69 3.58 8.97 -16.94
N ASP A 70 2.59 9.08 -16.04
CA ASP A 70 1.32 8.38 -16.18
C ASP A 70 0.58 8.78 -17.44
N ARG A 71 0.00 7.79 -18.11
CA ARG A 71 -0.76 7.98 -19.35
C ARG A 71 -2.20 7.61 -19.14
N PHE A 72 -3.10 8.53 -19.46
CA PHE A 72 -4.53 8.30 -19.40
C PHE A 72 -5.21 8.60 -20.73
N ILE A 73 -6.29 7.87 -20.99
CA ILE A 73 -7.07 7.94 -22.22
C ILE A 73 -8.46 8.47 -21.87
N ILE A 74 -8.85 9.52 -22.58
CA ILE A 74 -10.17 10.13 -22.53
C ILE A 74 -10.75 10.07 -23.94
N GLY A 75 -11.82 9.30 -24.13
CA GLY A 75 -12.35 9.00 -25.46
C GLY A 75 -11.33 8.21 -26.30
N LYS A 76 -10.70 8.85 -27.28
CA LYS A 76 -9.59 8.33 -28.09
C LYS A 76 -8.30 9.13 -27.92
N THR A 77 -8.28 10.11 -27.03
CA THR A 77 -7.13 10.99 -26.81
C THR A 77 -6.29 10.47 -25.65
N THR A 78 -5.00 10.21 -25.90
CA THR A 78 -4.03 9.87 -24.87
C THR A 78 -3.36 11.13 -24.35
N LEU A 79 -3.33 11.28 -23.03
CA LEU A 79 -2.71 12.37 -22.30
C LEU A 79 -1.63 11.79 -21.38
N GLU A 80 -0.55 12.53 -21.17
CA GLU A 80 0.53 12.17 -20.24
C GLU A 80 0.66 13.26 -19.18
N PHE A 81 0.74 12.85 -17.92
CA PHE A 81 0.93 13.77 -16.79
C PHE A 81 2.42 13.96 -16.49
N ARG A 82 2.85 15.20 -16.22
CA ARG A 82 4.24 15.54 -15.86
C ARG A 82 4.28 16.66 -14.83
N THR A 83 5.16 16.54 -13.85
CA THR A 83 5.54 17.61 -12.91
C THR A 83 6.97 18.09 -13.20
N ASP A 84 7.22 19.38 -13.03
CA ASP A 84 8.55 20.00 -13.12
C ASP A 84 9.30 19.90 -11.77
N GLU A 85 9.22 18.75 -11.10
CA GLU A 85 10.11 18.54 -9.95
C GLU A 85 11.54 18.46 -10.46
N ALA A 86 12.31 19.50 -10.12
CA ALA A 86 13.73 19.53 -10.30
C ALA A 86 14.34 18.26 -9.71
N VAL A 87 15.03 17.54 -10.60
CA VAL A 87 16.01 16.52 -10.30
C VAL A 87 16.87 16.99 -9.13
N SER A 88 16.58 16.53 -7.91
CA SER A 88 17.65 16.34 -6.94
C SER A 88 18.48 15.19 -7.50
N THR A 89 19.73 15.49 -7.85
CA THR A 89 20.69 14.55 -8.42
C THR A 89 20.86 13.35 -7.49
N MET A 90 20.15 12.27 -7.74
CA MET A 90 20.68 10.94 -7.48
C MET A 90 21.40 10.46 -8.75
N PRO A 91 22.57 9.81 -8.63
CA PRO A 91 23.30 9.23 -9.76
C PRO A 91 22.37 8.26 -10.52
N PRO A 92 22.68 7.90 -11.78
CA PRO A 92 21.81 7.02 -12.56
C PRO A 92 21.54 5.76 -11.73
N GLU A 93 20.28 5.56 -11.33
CA GLU A 93 19.88 4.32 -10.69
C GLU A 93 20.06 3.22 -11.74
N THR A 94 21.24 2.60 -11.70
CA THR A 94 21.44 1.16 -11.89
C THR A 94 20.11 0.47 -11.59
N PRO A 95 19.53 -0.29 -12.55
CA PRO A 95 18.12 -0.66 -12.56
C PRO A 95 17.61 -0.87 -11.14
N THR A 96 16.83 0.10 -10.63
CA THR A 96 16.35 0.14 -9.24
C THR A 96 15.79 -1.24 -8.95
N ALA A 97 16.48 -2.00 -8.11
CA ALA A 97 15.98 -3.29 -7.67
C ALA A 97 14.60 -3.00 -7.07
N LEU A 98 13.55 -3.58 -7.67
CA LEU A 98 12.18 -3.39 -7.22
C LEU A 98 12.14 -3.52 -5.70
N GLN A 99 11.65 -2.50 -5.00
CA GLN A 99 11.54 -2.55 -3.55
C GLN A 99 10.74 -3.81 -3.15
N PRO A 100 11.17 -4.53 -2.10
CA PRO A 100 10.46 -5.73 -1.69
C PRO A 100 9.04 -5.38 -1.24
N LEU A 101 8.08 -6.15 -1.73
CA LEU A 101 6.66 -5.91 -1.57
C LEU A 101 6.05 -6.89 -0.59
N VAL A 102 5.38 -6.37 0.44
CA VAL A 102 4.64 -7.15 1.43
C VAL A 102 3.15 -6.95 1.17
N LEU A 103 2.42 -8.05 0.99
CA LEU A 103 0.95 -8.06 1.00
C LEU A 103 0.49 -8.59 2.36
N ILE A 104 -0.28 -7.78 3.10
CA ILE A 104 -0.91 -8.20 4.35
C ILE A 104 -2.40 -8.40 4.10
N ILE A 105 -2.94 -9.55 4.47
CA ILE A 105 -4.38 -9.84 4.45
C ILE A 105 -4.85 -9.96 5.90
N GLN A 106 -5.36 -8.86 6.44
CA GLN A 106 -5.82 -8.76 7.82
C GLN A 106 -6.95 -7.73 7.95
N PRO A 107 -7.99 -7.98 8.76
CA PRO A 107 -9.02 -6.99 9.05
C PRO A 107 -8.43 -5.68 9.62
N PRO A 108 -9.10 -4.53 9.42
CA PRO A 108 -8.63 -3.26 9.97
C PRO A 108 -8.55 -3.31 11.50
N GLY A 109 -7.49 -2.73 12.06
CA GLY A 109 -7.24 -2.69 13.50
C GLY A 109 -5.82 -2.20 13.83
N ILE A 110 -5.49 -2.11 15.12
CA ILE A 110 -4.19 -1.59 15.57
C ILE A 110 -3.01 -2.44 15.07
N GLN A 111 -3.16 -3.76 15.07
CA GLN A 111 -2.11 -4.70 14.66
C GLN A 111 -1.64 -4.47 13.22
N VAL A 112 -2.57 -4.24 12.28
CA VAL A 112 -2.19 -4.02 10.88
C VAL A 112 -1.51 -2.67 10.69
N GLN A 113 -1.87 -1.65 11.49
CA GLN A 113 -1.23 -0.34 11.47
C GLN A 113 0.21 -0.43 11.99
N ILE A 114 0.42 -1.13 13.12
CA ILE A 114 1.75 -1.38 13.68
C ILE A 114 2.61 -2.10 12.62
N TRP A 115 2.12 -3.19 12.02
CA TRP A 115 2.85 -3.90 10.97
C TRP A 115 3.20 -3.01 9.77
N GLN A 116 2.25 -2.22 9.27
CA GLN A 116 2.48 -1.30 8.16
C GLN A 116 3.61 -0.32 8.46
N GLU A 117 3.53 0.36 9.60
CA GLU A 117 4.51 1.37 10.01
C GLU A 117 5.90 0.75 10.21
N LEU A 118 5.96 -0.36 10.93
CA LEU A 118 7.21 -1.07 11.19
C LEU A 118 7.86 -1.57 9.90
N LEU A 119 7.13 -2.19 8.98
CA LEU A 119 7.70 -2.70 7.72
C LEU A 119 8.14 -1.55 6.80
N ARG A 120 7.37 -0.46 6.73
CA ARG A 120 7.73 0.74 5.96
C ARG A 120 8.99 1.40 6.49
N SER A 121 9.16 1.44 7.82
CA SER A 121 10.39 1.94 8.46
C SER A 121 11.65 1.19 7.98
N GLN A 122 11.49 -0.07 7.57
CA GLN A 122 12.56 -0.93 7.05
C GLN A 122 12.70 -0.88 5.50
N GLY A 123 12.05 0.09 4.85
CA GLY A 123 12.13 0.29 3.40
C GLY A 123 11.42 -0.79 2.59
N LEU A 124 10.32 -1.34 3.13
CA LEU A 124 9.45 -2.29 2.45
C LEU A 124 8.21 -1.58 1.94
N GLN A 125 7.78 -1.93 0.72
CA GLN A 125 6.48 -1.53 0.22
C GLN A 125 5.41 -2.42 0.84
N VAL A 126 4.35 -1.83 1.41
CA VAL A 126 3.30 -2.59 2.11
C VAL A 126 1.94 -2.27 1.50
N VAL A 127 1.23 -3.31 1.05
CA VAL A 127 -0.17 -3.27 0.62
C VAL A 127 -0.99 -4.09 1.61
N VAL A 128 -2.17 -3.59 1.96
CA VAL A 128 -3.03 -4.21 2.98
C VAL A 128 -4.43 -4.41 2.43
N GLU A 129 -4.94 -5.61 2.63
CA GLU A 129 -6.26 -6.04 2.21
C GLU A 129 -7.04 -6.59 3.42
N SER A 130 -8.30 -6.19 3.53
CA SER A 130 -9.09 -6.45 4.75
C SER A 130 -9.50 -7.91 4.96
N GLY A 131 -9.36 -8.77 3.96
CA GLY A 131 -9.84 -10.17 4.02
C GLY A 131 -11.37 -10.32 4.07
N LYS A 132 -12.15 -9.24 3.86
CA LYS A 132 -13.63 -9.29 3.81
C LYS A 132 -14.20 -10.11 2.65
N ILE A 133 -13.37 -10.39 1.65
CA ILE A 133 -13.68 -11.22 0.49
C ILE A 133 -12.71 -12.40 0.52
N ASN A 134 -13.02 -13.45 -0.23
CA ASN A 134 -12.19 -14.64 -0.37
C ASN A 134 -10.69 -14.32 -0.58
N SER A 135 -9.84 -14.69 0.39
CA SER A 135 -8.41 -14.35 0.41
C SER A 135 -7.63 -14.94 -0.76
N ARG A 136 -8.06 -16.09 -1.29
CA ARG A 136 -7.45 -16.69 -2.49
C ARG A 136 -7.68 -15.80 -3.72
N ARG A 137 -8.86 -15.20 -3.84
CA ARG A 137 -9.16 -14.24 -4.91
C ARG A 137 -8.33 -12.98 -4.75
N ILE A 138 -8.23 -12.43 -3.54
CA ILE A 138 -7.39 -11.24 -3.24
C ILE A 138 -5.95 -11.47 -3.73
N ILE A 139 -5.34 -12.60 -3.38
CA ILE A 139 -3.97 -12.92 -3.80
C ILE A 139 -3.86 -13.03 -5.33
N SER A 140 -4.81 -13.70 -5.97
CA SER A 140 -4.79 -13.92 -7.43
C SER A 140 -4.97 -12.59 -8.19
N ASP A 141 -5.93 -11.77 -7.77
CA ASP A 141 -6.23 -10.46 -8.36
C ASP A 141 -5.04 -9.51 -8.15
N PHE A 142 -4.45 -9.49 -6.95
CA PHE A 142 -3.26 -8.70 -6.65
C PHE A 142 -2.09 -9.06 -7.57
N ILE A 143 -1.74 -10.34 -7.70
CA ILE A 143 -0.61 -10.78 -8.54
C ILE A 143 -0.87 -10.46 -10.02
N SER A 144 -2.12 -10.63 -10.46
CA SER A 144 -2.54 -10.29 -11.82
C SER A 144 -2.38 -8.79 -12.11
N VAL A 145 -2.86 -7.93 -11.21
CA VAL A 145 -2.80 -6.46 -11.33
C VAL A 145 -1.37 -5.93 -11.22
N MET A 146 -0.58 -6.46 -10.29
CA MET A 146 0.79 -6.01 -10.06
C MET A 146 1.78 -6.56 -11.08
N HIS A 147 1.38 -7.55 -11.88
CA HIS A 147 2.25 -8.32 -12.79
C HIS A 147 3.52 -8.86 -12.10
N ARG A 148 3.48 -9.03 -10.78
CA ARG A 148 4.55 -9.61 -9.95
C ARG A 148 3.96 -10.24 -8.69
N ASN A 149 4.67 -11.22 -8.15
CA ASN A 149 4.37 -11.75 -6.83
C ASN A 149 4.79 -10.74 -5.75
N PRO A 150 4.06 -10.67 -4.62
CA PRO A 150 4.63 -10.08 -3.42
C PRO A 150 5.86 -10.89 -2.98
N ASP A 151 6.81 -10.22 -2.35
CA ASP A 151 8.00 -10.85 -1.78
C ASP A 151 7.68 -11.57 -0.48
N ILE A 152 6.71 -11.05 0.27
CA ILE A 152 6.18 -11.61 1.52
C ILE A 152 4.66 -11.51 1.50
N LEU A 153 3.99 -12.58 1.92
CA LEU A 153 2.56 -12.62 2.17
C LEU A 153 2.31 -12.81 3.67
N MET A 154 1.64 -11.87 4.33
CA MET A 154 1.26 -11.98 5.73
C MET A 154 -0.24 -12.22 5.84
N LEU A 155 -0.64 -13.28 6.53
CA LEU A 155 -2.03 -13.75 6.58
C LEU A 155 -2.51 -13.76 8.02
N ASP A 156 -3.67 -13.15 8.28
CA ASP A 156 -4.32 -13.22 9.58
C ASP A 156 -4.63 -14.68 9.98
N SER A 157 -4.41 -15.02 11.24
CA SER A 157 -4.66 -16.36 11.77
C SER A 157 -6.14 -16.76 11.74
N GLN A 158 -7.06 -15.80 11.70
CA GLN A 158 -8.51 -16.00 11.75
C GLN A 158 -9.20 -15.80 10.39
N LEU A 159 -8.48 -15.94 9.27
CA LEU A 159 -9.11 -15.94 7.94
C LEU A 159 -10.10 -17.09 7.79
N GLU A 160 -11.33 -16.77 7.38
CA GLU A 160 -12.43 -17.73 7.29
C GLU A 160 -12.64 -18.31 5.88
N THR A 161 -12.32 -17.54 4.83
CA THR A 161 -12.68 -17.91 3.44
C THR A 161 -11.51 -17.82 2.45
N PRO A 162 -10.90 -18.95 2.04
CA PRO A 162 -10.94 -20.24 2.74
C PRO A 162 -10.25 -20.13 4.12
N ASP A 163 -10.40 -21.17 4.95
CA ASP A 163 -9.65 -21.25 6.19
C ASP A 163 -8.13 -21.21 5.92
N ILE A 164 -7.37 -20.73 6.91
CA ILE A 164 -5.94 -20.48 6.79
C ILE A 164 -5.14 -21.71 6.31
N SER A 165 -5.54 -22.94 6.70
CA SER A 165 -4.84 -24.16 6.29
C SER A 165 -4.98 -24.42 4.79
N LYS A 166 -6.22 -24.40 4.27
CA LYS A 166 -6.49 -24.57 2.83
C LYS A 166 -5.89 -23.44 2.01
N LEU A 167 -5.86 -22.22 2.56
CA LEU A 167 -5.24 -21.09 1.89
C LEU A 167 -3.73 -21.32 1.71
N LEU A 168 -3.05 -21.74 2.78
CA LEU A 168 -1.61 -22.01 2.75
C LEU A 168 -1.24 -23.18 1.81
N GLU A 169 -2.01 -24.27 1.82
CA GLU A 169 -1.80 -25.37 0.86
C GLU A 169 -1.93 -24.90 -0.58
N TRP A 170 -2.95 -24.09 -0.86
CA TRP A 170 -3.15 -23.52 -2.19
C TRP A 170 -2.02 -22.56 -2.59
N VAL A 171 -1.55 -21.70 -1.68
CA VAL A 171 -0.41 -20.80 -1.91
C VAL A 171 0.85 -21.61 -2.20
N LYS A 172 1.14 -22.64 -1.40
CA LYS A 172 2.30 -23.52 -1.57
C LYS A 172 2.27 -24.24 -2.92
N ALA A 173 1.10 -24.70 -3.36
CA ALA A 173 0.93 -25.37 -4.64
C ALA A 173 1.00 -24.42 -5.84
N THR A 174 0.44 -23.21 -5.73
CA THR A 174 0.28 -22.28 -6.86
C THR A 174 1.47 -21.32 -7.00
N TYR A 175 2.03 -20.88 -5.88
CA TYR A 175 3.12 -19.91 -5.78
C TYR A 175 4.24 -20.45 -4.87
N PRO A 176 4.96 -21.51 -5.27
CA PRO A 176 5.90 -22.23 -4.40
C PRO A 176 7.10 -21.38 -3.93
N LYS A 177 7.36 -20.24 -4.56
CA LYS A 177 8.40 -19.27 -4.16
C LYS A 177 7.87 -18.15 -3.25
N LEU A 178 6.55 -18.07 -3.04
CA LEU A 178 5.95 -17.04 -2.21
C LEU A 178 6.17 -17.37 -0.74
N ARG A 179 6.81 -16.44 -0.05
CA ARG A 179 7.17 -16.55 1.37
C ARG A 179 6.00 -16.07 2.21
N SER A 180 5.31 -16.97 2.89
CA SER A 180 4.14 -16.62 3.71
C SER A 180 4.47 -16.63 5.21
N PHE A 181 3.81 -15.75 5.95
CA PHE A 181 3.78 -15.71 7.41
C PHE A 181 2.33 -15.72 7.87
N ILE A 182 2.05 -16.41 8.98
CA ILE A 182 0.82 -16.21 9.73
C ILE A 182 1.08 -15.11 10.76
N ILE A 183 0.13 -14.19 10.92
CA ILE A 183 0.16 -13.17 11.96
C ILE A 183 -1.09 -13.29 12.84
N ASP A 184 -0.89 -13.17 14.15
CA ASP A 184 -1.99 -13.13 15.10
C ASP A 184 -2.39 -11.70 15.48
N ARG A 185 -3.63 -11.52 15.93
CA ARG A 185 -4.15 -10.23 16.40
C ARG A 185 -4.20 -10.10 17.92
N TYR A 186 -4.27 -11.23 18.61
CA TYR A 186 -4.59 -11.27 20.04
C TYR A 186 -3.59 -12.12 20.82
N ASP A 187 -3.12 -13.22 20.24
CA ASP A 187 -2.18 -14.12 20.90
C ASP A 187 -0.75 -13.56 20.79
N ASN A 188 -0.25 -13.00 21.90
CA ASN A 188 1.11 -12.51 22.01
C ASN A 188 2.13 -13.65 22.26
N HIS A 189 1.68 -14.91 22.37
CA HIS A 189 2.55 -16.05 22.65
C HIS A 189 2.22 -17.28 21.78
N ILE A 190 2.81 -17.34 20.60
CA ILE A 190 2.68 -18.52 19.74
C ILE A 190 3.53 -19.69 20.25
N SER A 191 2.89 -20.83 20.51
CA SER A 191 3.55 -22.07 20.96
C SER A 191 4.43 -22.71 19.87
N PRO A 192 5.41 -23.55 20.25
CA PRO A 192 6.19 -24.32 19.28
C PRO A 192 5.33 -25.21 18.36
N MET A 193 4.22 -25.75 18.87
CA MET A 193 3.30 -26.58 18.09
C MET A 193 2.57 -25.76 17.02
N GLN A 194 2.10 -24.55 17.34
CA GLN A 194 1.50 -23.64 16.36
C GLN A 194 2.50 -23.26 15.25
N ARG A 195 3.75 -22.97 15.61
CA ARG A 195 4.81 -22.70 14.61
C ARG A 195 5.09 -23.91 13.74
N GLN A 196 5.22 -25.08 14.33
CA GLN A 196 5.43 -26.32 13.59
C GLN A 196 4.26 -26.60 12.64
N TRP A 197 3.02 -26.41 13.10
CA TRP A 197 1.83 -26.50 12.29
C TRP A 197 1.89 -25.54 11.09
N ALA A 198 2.22 -24.26 11.31
CA ALA A 198 2.34 -23.28 10.22
C ALA A 198 3.37 -23.72 9.17
N THR A 199 4.53 -24.21 9.61
CA THR A 199 5.58 -24.69 8.70
C THR A 199 5.19 -25.92 7.89
N GLN A 200 4.40 -26.83 8.47
CA GLN A 200 3.88 -28.01 7.77
C GLN A 200 3.01 -27.60 6.56
N TYR A 201 2.19 -26.56 6.72
CA TYR A 201 1.32 -26.03 5.67
C TYR A 201 2.04 -25.06 4.70
N GLY A 202 3.32 -24.77 4.93
CA GLY A 202 4.17 -24.02 3.99
C GLY A 202 4.41 -22.55 4.35
N ALA A 203 3.94 -22.08 5.51
CA ALA A 203 4.36 -20.79 6.04
C ALA A 203 5.80 -20.86 6.58
N ILE A 204 6.49 -19.73 6.63
CA ILE A 204 7.84 -19.61 7.22
C ILE A 204 7.75 -19.63 8.75
N ASP A 205 6.80 -18.89 9.31
CA ASP A 205 6.61 -18.78 10.75
C ASP A 205 5.17 -18.31 11.05
N TRP A 206 4.80 -18.42 12.32
CA TRP A 206 3.62 -17.79 12.90
C TRP A 206 4.07 -16.75 13.93
N LEU A 207 3.81 -15.49 13.61
CA LEU A 207 4.21 -14.33 14.40
C LEU A 207 3.10 -13.98 15.40
N PRO A 208 3.43 -13.79 16.70
CA PRO A 208 2.46 -13.34 17.69
C PRO A 208 1.96 -11.93 17.38
N ALA A 209 0.86 -11.56 18.04
CA ALA A 209 0.44 -10.17 18.11
C ALA A 209 1.58 -9.30 18.64
N LEU A 210 1.76 -8.13 18.06
CA LEU A 210 2.70 -7.13 18.56
C LEU A 210 2.09 -6.43 19.78
N PRO A 211 2.89 -5.96 20.73
CA PRO A 211 2.41 -5.13 21.84
C PRO A 211 1.63 -3.93 21.29
N ASP A 212 0.41 -3.70 21.79
CA ASP A 212 -0.42 -2.55 21.42
C ASP A 212 -0.33 -1.40 22.43
N ASP A 213 0.36 -1.62 23.57
CA ASP A 213 0.75 -0.64 24.55
C ASP A 213 2.26 -0.70 24.84
N ASN A 214 2.82 0.42 25.33
CA ASN A 214 4.22 0.51 25.78
C ASN A 214 5.25 -0.06 24.78
N LEU A 215 5.05 0.18 23.48
CA LEU A 215 5.84 -0.34 22.36
C LEU A 215 7.35 -0.10 22.49
N THR A 216 7.75 1.00 23.14
CA THR A 216 9.15 1.33 23.41
C THR A 216 9.79 0.38 24.41
N MET A 217 9.04 -0.14 25.38
CA MET A 217 9.50 -1.12 26.37
C MET A 217 9.70 -2.50 25.75
N TYR A 218 8.89 -2.84 24.74
CA TYR A 218 8.93 -4.12 24.04
C TYR A 218 9.71 -4.07 22.71
N GLY A 219 10.53 -3.03 22.50
CA GLY A 219 11.28 -2.84 21.25
C GLY A 219 12.16 -4.03 20.86
N ALA A 220 12.68 -4.79 21.82
CA ALA A 220 13.44 -6.00 21.56
C ALA A 220 12.60 -7.12 20.92
N GLU A 221 11.35 -7.30 21.37
CA GLU A 221 10.41 -8.29 20.85
C GLU A 221 9.95 -7.89 19.44
N VAL A 222 9.61 -6.62 19.26
CA VAL A 222 9.26 -6.05 17.94
C VAL A 222 10.42 -6.23 16.96
N ALA A 223 11.64 -5.87 17.36
CA ALA A 223 12.83 -6.05 16.55
C ALA A 223 13.09 -7.53 16.21
N ALA A 224 12.85 -8.45 17.16
CA ALA A 224 13.00 -9.87 16.90
C ALA A 224 12.01 -10.39 15.85
N GLN A 225 10.76 -9.92 15.88
CA GLN A 225 9.77 -10.28 14.87
C GLN A 225 10.11 -9.68 13.49
N LEU A 226 10.47 -8.40 13.42
CA LEU A 226 10.91 -7.76 12.18
C LEU A 226 12.12 -8.45 11.56
N LYS A 227 13.10 -8.85 12.38
CA LYS A 227 14.27 -9.61 11.91
C LYS A 227 13.88 -10.94 11.26
N ARG A 228 12.81 -11.61 11.72
CA ARG A 228 12.31 -12.84 11.07
C ARG A 228 11.80 -12.56 9.66
N VAL A 229 11.02 -11.48 9.50
CA VAL A 229 10.50 -11.06 8.19
C VAL A 229 11.63 -10.63 7.25
N LEU A 230 12.57 -9.81 7.74
CA LEU A 230 13.71 -9.34 6.95
C LEU A 230 14.65 -10.48 6.55
N LYS A 231 14.88 -11.45 7.46
CA LYS A 231 15.68 -12.64 7.15
C LYS A 231 15.05 -13.45 6.02
N ALA A 232 13.72 -13.56 5.97
CA ALA A 232 13.02 -14.21 4.87
C ALA A 232 13.27 -13.50 3.53
N LEU A 233 13.48 -12.18 3.53
CA LEU A 233 13.90 -11.37 2.38
C LEU A 233 15.40 -11.49 2.04
N GLY A 234 16.19 -12.24 2.81
CA GLY A 234 17.65 -12.27 2.68
C GLY A 234 18.35 -11.03 3.24
N ARG A 235 17.64 -10.19 4.01
CA ARG A 235 18.19 -9.00 4.68
C ARG A 235 18.59 -9.37 6.12
N SER A 236 19.82 -9.05 6.50
CA SER A 236 20.34 -9.30 7.85
C SER A 236 20.28 -8.09 8.77
N ASN A 237 20.23 -6.89 8.21
CA ASN A 237 20.34 -5.65 8.96
C ASN A 237 18.96 -5.02 9.18
N LEU A 238 18.72 -4.65 10.43
CA LEU A 238 17.57 -3.87 10.87
C LEU A 238 18.02 -2.41 10.95
N GLU A 239 17.24 -1.50 10.36
CA GLU A 239 17.47 -0.06 10.45
C GLU A 239 17.04 0.43 11.84
N GLN A 240 17.93 0.29 12.82
CA GLN A 240 17.65 0.52 14.24
C GLN A 240 17.12 1.93 14.52
N GLU A 241 17.71 2.95 13.89
CA GLU A 241 17.29 4.35 14.06
C GLU A 241 15.87 4.58 13.53
N LYS A 242 15.56 4.06 12.34
CA LYS A 242 14.22 4.15 11.73
C LYS A 242 13.19 3.39 12.56
N LEU A 243 13.56 2.22 13.08
CA LEU A 243 12.70 1.46 13.97
C LEU A 243 12.38 2.25 15.25
N ALA A 244 13.38 2.87 15.88
CA ALA A 244 13.18 3.64 17.10
C ALA A 244 12.21 4.82 16.87
N VAL A 245 12.35 5.52 15.74
CA VAL A 245 11.43 6.62 15.35
C VAL A 245 10.01 6.10 15.14
N SER A 246 9.83 5.01 14.39
CA SER A 246 8.51 4.43 14.16
C SER A 246 7.84 3.93 15.45
N LEU A 247 8.59 3.32 16.36
CA LEU A 247 8.08 2.92 17.68
C LEU A 247 7.62 4.12 18.50
N LEU A 248 8.35 5.24 18.46
CA LEU A 248 7.95 6.47 19.14
C LEU A 248 6.67 7.05 18.53
N ASN A 249 6.56 7.09 17.20
CA ASN A 249 5.37 7.58 16.50
C ASN A 249 4.13 6.76 16.86
N LEU A 250 4.25 5.43 16.89
CA LEU A 250 3.17 4.54 17.30
C LEU A 250 2.79 4.78 18.77
N GLN A 251 3.76 4.96 19.67
CA GLN A 251 3.50 5.23 21.09
C GLN A 251 2.76 6.56 21.31
N LEU A 252 3.12 7.60 20.56
CA LEU A 252 2.44 8.89 20.61
C LEU A 252 0.99 8.77 20.12
N ALA A 253 0.75 7.99 19.06
CA ALA A 253 -0.60 7.71 18.58
C ALA A 253 -1.45 6.90 19.58
N THR A 254 -0.86 6.09 20.45
CA THR A 254 -1.59 5.30 21.45
C THR A 254 -1.85 6.03 22.77
N ASN A 255 -0.99 6.99 23.15
CA ASN A 255 -1.04 7.67 24.46
C ASN A 255 -1.96 8.88 24.52
N ASP A 256 -2.31 9.44 23.37
CA ASP A 256 -3.24 10.55 23.32
C ASP A 256 -4.69 10.01 23.45
N ASP A 257 -5.42 10.49 24.46
CA ASP A 257 -6.89 10.55 24.50
C ASP A 257 -7.39 11.52 23.41
N LEU A 258 -6.97 11.28 22.17
CA LEU A 258 -7.47 11.97 21.00
C LEU A 258 -8.78 11.26 20.63
N PRO A 259 -9.93 11.96 20.62
CA PRO A 259 -11.17 11.39 20.12
C PRO A 259 -10.88 10.75 18.77
N SER A 260 -11.43 9.57 18.49
CA SER A 260 -11.08 8.70 17.36
C SER A 260 -11.05 9.40 15.98
N GLN A 261 -11.64 10.60 15.89
CA GLN A 261 -11.56 11.55 14.78
C GLN A 261 -10.16 12.18 14.60
N LEU A 262 -9.46 12.58 15.67
CA LEU A 262 -8.14 13.22 15.56
C LEU A 262 -7.00 12.22 15.31
N LEU A 263 -7.13 10.95 15.76
CA LEU A 263 -6.22 9.87 15.36
C LEU A 263 -6.34 9.56 13.87
N SER A 264 -7.55 9.65 13.30
CA SER A 264 -7.74 9.54 11.86
C SER A 264 -7.16 10.75 11.11
N GLU A 265 -7.08 11.93 11.72
CA GLU A 265 -6.43 13.10 11.12
C GLU A 265 -4.91 13.05 11.24
N TYR A 266 -4.35 12.52 12.33
CA TYR A 266 -2.91 12.39 12.53
C TYR A 266 -2.28 11.27 11.68
N ILE A 267 -2.98 10.13 11.53
CA ILE A 267 -2.55 9.00 10.70
C ILE A 267 -2.68 9.29 9.19
N ASN A 268 -3.58 10.22 8.82
CA ASN A 268 -3.76 10.66 7.44
C ASN A 268 -2.99 11.94 7.09
N GLN A 269 -2.11 12.42 7.97
CA GLN A 269 -1.19 13.48 7.58
C GLN A 269 -0.10 12.90 6.67
N PRO A 270 0.13 13.49 5.48
CA PRO A 270 1.28 13.14 4.66
C PRO A 270 2.57 13.49 5.42
N PRO A 271 3.68 12.78 5.15
CA PRO A 271 4.93 12.98 5.87
C PRO A 271 5.40 14.43 5.78
N SER A 272 5.66 15.04 6.94
CA SER A 272 6.25 16.37 7.02
C SER A 272 7.62 16.38 6.35
N LEU A 273 7.77 17.17 5.28
CA LEU A 273 9.06 17.40 4.64
C LEU A 273 9.98 18.21 5.60
N PRO A 274 11.27 17.85 5.73
CA PRO A 274 12.20 18.58 6.59
C PRO A 274 12.43 20.00 6.10
N GLN A 275 12.57 20.93 7.06
CA GLN A 275 12.80 22.37 6.85
C GLN A 275 14.14 22.68 6.19
#